data_AF-A0A523T1B6-F1
#
_entry.id   AF-A0A523T1B6-F1
#
_cell.length_a   1.000
_cell.length_b   1.000
_cell.length_c   1.000
_cell.angle_alpha   90.00
_cell.angle_beta   90.00
_cell.angle_gamma   90.00
#
_symmetry.space_group_name_H-M   'P 1'
#
loop_
_entity.id
_entity.type
_entity.pdbx_description
1 polymer ?
#
loop_
_entity_poly.entity_id
_entity_poly.type
_entity_poly.pdbx_seq_one_letter_code
_entity_poly.pdbx_strand_id
1 'polypeptide(L)'
;MRRMTFPILLILACVLACGTQEERILVRVGDETINVKDFLAAYRPRSYPSEEAELEAKKQVLDKLIEDKLLVAEARSRGYEEDPTVKEGLQDAVDRVLINTLYMKEVVEKAKASRLDAKRFYEADKILLTLSIIHIDSDTLGYLILQEFSTGVPFDTLAGRYSTHPSARNGGKVGTIPLSTFFEDPAFRELSRLKEGRSTLPLENEAGGYDIYYLAESSEKEDQPPFKEMEASIVKQIERMRQGKLSYESLERLFEEANIEYNNIGLALLSKPKEALSEAELATWTIKVGGEVTDSVGSMLAVYSRFPEGVPPHQLQDFAKNVAQRPALVSVALKRKLDRDPAVKEAIDAYIASQMRNSIYAEEVLEKIEIGAEEVRAYYDEHPDEFFVPERRKLSIIKTSSYSDVQQAFSLLRQGQPFEEVARRFSDHQQSAKRGGSIGFRKAGDVSFKTFVEHGFRLAKGNYSRSFEVPGGFGIVKVDDVQPAYTKEFDSEERRIERRLRGEEEKEVKAAFIEELRKKIQVTIDEGLLLRVGKVEEEPEGESS
;
A
#
# COMPACT_ATOMS: atom_id res chain seq x y z
N MET A 1 44.59 -67.73 -24.81
CA MET A 1 43.83 -66.75 -24.00
C MET A 1 43.48 -65.56 -24.88
N ARG A 2 42.21 -65.45 -25.26
CA ARG A 2 41.69 -64.59 -26.32
C ARG A 2 41.24 -63.25 -25.70
N ARG A 3 41.80 -62.12 -26.12
CA ARG A 3 41.35 -60.78 -25.71
C ARG A 3 40.09 -60.43 -26.50
N MET A 4 38.96 -60.28 -25.81
CA MET A 4 37.72 -59.71 -26.36
C MET A 4 37.69 -58.21 -26.04
N THR A 5 37.79 -57.40 -27.09
CA THR A 5 37.46 -55.98 -27.10
C THR A 5 35.94 -55.83 -27.22
N PHE A 6 35.29 -55.21 -26.25
CA PHE A 6 33.90 -54.75 -26.36
C PHE A 6 33.90 -53.27 -26.79
N PRO A 7 33.15 -52.87 -27.82
CA PRO A 7 33.03 -51.46 -28.18
C PRO A 7 32.07 -50.77 -27.20
N ILE A 8 32.52 -49.64 -26.66
CA ILE A 8 31.68 -48.73 -25.86
C ILE A 8 30.75 -48.01 -26.84
N LEU A 9 29.46 -48.34 -26.75
CA LEU A 9 28.37 -47.68 -27.45
C LEU A 9 28.21 -46.26 -26.86
N LEU A 10 28.50 -45.25 -27.67
CA LEU A 10 28.37 -43.84 -27.33
C LEU A 10 26.88 -43.47 -27.40
N ILE A 11 26.17 -43.56 -26.27
CA ILE A 11 24.80 -43.06 -26.15
C ILE A 11 24.88 -41.54 -26.01
N LEU A 12 24.57 -40.87 -27.11
CA LEU A 12 24.35 -39.43 -27.20
C LEU A 12 23.07 -39.09 -26.41
N ALA A 13 23.21 -38.78 -25.12
CA ALA A 13 22.12 -38.25 -24.31
C ALA A 13 21.88 -36.78 -24.71
N CYS A 14 20.77 -36.54 -25.41
CA CYS A 14 20.24 -35.20 -25.62
C CYS A 14 19.90 -34.57 -24.25
N VAL A 15 20.70 -33.61 -23.83
CA VAL A 15 20.35 -32.69 -22.74
C VAL A 15 19.35 -31.70 -23.31
N LEU A 16 18.05 -31.92 -23.10
CA LEU A 16 17.01 -30.95 -23.37
C LEU A 16 16.25 -30.63 -22.07
N ALA A 17 16.51 -29.43 -21.57
CA ALA A 17 15.65 -28.58 -20.75
C ALA A 17 15.01 -29.18 -19.48
N CYS A 18 15.77 -29.23 -18.38
CA CYS A 18 15.19 -29.11 -17.04
C CYS A 18 15.03 -27.62 -16.71
N GLY A 19 13.93 -27.01 -17.15
CA GLY A 19 13.40 -25.79 -16.53
C GLY A 19 12.48 -26.19 -15.38
N THR A 20 12.43 -25.39 -14.31
CA THR A 20 11.48 -25.62 -13.22
C THR A 20 10.03 -25.57 -13.75
N GLN A 21 9.06 -26.20 -13.05
CA GLN A 21 7.66 -26.22 -13.50
C GLN A 21 7.09 -24.79 -13.75
N GLU A 22 7.59 -23.81 -13.01
CA GLU A 22 7.22 -22.40 -13.12
C GLU A 22 7.83 -21.69 -14.34
N GLU A 23 8.97 -22.15 -14.84
CA GLU A 23 9.64 -21.60 -16.04
C GLU A 23 9.07 -22.15 -17.35
N ARG A 24 8.17 -23.14 -17.28
CA ARG A 24 7.53 -23.69 -18.47
C ARG A 24 6.75 -22.61 -19.20
N ILE A 25 6.97 -22.51 -20.50
CA ILE A 25 6.30 -21.54 -21.37
C ILE A 25 4.85 -21.99 -21.55
N LEU A 26 3.93 -21.12 -21.13
CA LEU A 26 2.49 -21.31 -21.24
C LEU A 26 1.96 -20.72 -22.55
N VAL A 27 2.50 -19.57 -22.98
CA VAL A 27 2.13 -18.90 -24.22
C VAL A 27 3.36 -18.35 -24.94
N ARG A 28 3.36 -18.43 -26.27
CA ARG A 28 4.27 -17.67 -27.13
C ARG A 28 3.47 -16.67 -27.97
N VAL A 29 3.96 -15.44 -28.05
CA VAL A 29 3.39 -14.33 -28.82
C VAL A 29 4.52 -13.75 -29.68
N GLY A 30 4.71 -14.30 -30.89
CA GLY A 30 5.93 -14.05 -31.65
C GLY A 30 7.18 -14.46 -30.85
N ASP A 31 8.09 -13.51 -30.64
CA ASP A 31 9.31 -13.71 -29.82
C ASP A 31 9.06 -13.51 -28.31
N GLU A 32 7.91 -12.96 -27.92
CA GLU A 32 7.52 -12.81 -26.52
C GLU A 32 6.97 -14.12 -25.94
N THR A 33 7.16 -14.31 -24.63
CA THR A 33 6.66 -15.50 -23.93
C THR A 33 5.99 -15.13 -22.61
N ILE A 34 5.05 -15.97 -22.20
CA ILE A 34 4.42 -15.97 -20.88
C ILE A 34 4.68 -17.34 -20.28
N ASN A 35 5.40 -17.41 -19.17
CA ASN A 35 5.63 -18.66 -18.44
C ASN A 35 4.58 -18.88 -17.33
N VAL A 36 4.66 -20.01 -16.63
CA VAL A 36 3.73 -20.34 -15.54
C VAL A 36 3.88 -19.37 -14.36
N LYS A 37 5.10 -18.93 -14.00
CA LYS A 37 5.36 -17.92 -12.97
C LYS A 37 4.62 -16.61 -13.28
N ASP A 38 4.73 -16.11 -14.51
CA ASP A 38 4.09 -14.87 -14.96
C ASP A 38 2.57 -14.97 -14.83
N PHE A 39 2.01 -16.10 -15.24
CA PHE A 39 0.57 -16.36 -15.12
C PHE A 39 0.11 -16.41 -13.66
N LEU A 40 0.83 -17.14 -12.79
CA LEU A 40 0.49 -17.26 -11.37
C LEU A 40 0.66 -15.94 -10.61
N ALA A 41 1.52 -15.03 -11.07
CA ALA A 41 1.62 -13.69 -10.52
C ALA A 41 0.34 -12.86 -10.78
N ALA A 42 -0.33 -13.09 -11.92
CA ALA A 42 -1.58 -12.41 -12.29
C ALA A 42 -2.85 -13.17 -11.83
N TYR A 43 -2.78 -14.50 -11.77
CA TYR A 43 -3.91 -15.37 -11.44
C TYR A 43 -3.90 -15.75 -9.95
N ARG A 44 -4.92 -15.29 -9.22
CA ARG A 44 -5.16 -15.72 -7.83
C ARG A 44 -6.13 -16.90 -7.81
N PRO A 45 -5.72 -18.09 -7.35
CA PRO A 45 -6.61 -19.23 -7.21
C PRO A 45 -7.83 -18.89 -6.34
N ARG A 46 -9.00 -19.37 -6.75
CA ARG A 46 -10.27 -19.21 -6.05
C ARG A 46 -11.05 -20.51 -6.15
N SER A 47 -12.09 -20.64 -5.32
CA SER A 47 -13.06 -21.73 -5.48
C SER A 47 -13.99 -21.39 -6.64
N TYR A 48 -14.10 -22.31 -7.60
CA TYR A 48 -14.99 -22.21 -8.76
C TYR A 48 -16.06 -23.31 -8.69
N PRO A 49 -17.26 -23.06 -9.23
CA PRO A 49 -18.34 -24.04 -9.22
C PRO A 49 -18.10 -25.24 -10.15
N SER A 50 -17.20 -25.12 -11.14
CA SER A 50 -16.77 -26.22 -12.02
C SER A 50 -15.38 -25.95 -12.62
N GLU A 51 -14.78 -26.97 -13.23
CA GLU A 51 -13.49 -26.83 -13.94
C GLU A 51 -13.60 -25.94 -15.19
N GLU A 52 -14.75 -25.95 -15.89
CA GLU A 52 -14.99 -25.07 -17.03
C GLU A 52 -15.03 -23.60 -16.60
N ALA A 53 -15.67 -23.30 -15.47
CA ALA A 53 -15.71 -21.95 -14.91
C ALA A 53 -14.31 -21.48 -14.47
N GLU A 54 -13.50 -22.38 -13.92
CA GLU A 54 -12.09 -22.09 -13.61
C GLU A 54 -11.27 -21.82 -14.87
N LEU A 55 -11.42 -22.66 -15.90
CA LEU A 55 -10.71 -22.50 -17.18
C LEU A 55 -11.06 -21.19 -17.85
N GLU A 56 -12.34 -20.80 -17.88
CA GLU A 56 -12.78 -19.53 -18.44
C GLU A 56 -12.17 -18.34 -17.69
N ALA A 57 -12.15 -18.39 -16.35
CA ALA A 57 -11.48 -17.38 -15.55
C ALA A 57 -9.96 -17.30 -15.82
N LYS A 58 -9.31 -18.45 -16.01
CA LYS A 58 -7.90 -18.53 -16.42
C LYS A 58 -7.67 -17.91 -17.80
N LYS A 59 -8.52 -18.22 -18.78
CA LYS A 59 -8.46 -17.65 -20.13
C LYS A 59 -8.60 -16.12 -20.12
N GLN A 60 -9.52 -15.57 -19.33
CA GLN A 60 -9.67 -14.11 -19.19
C GLN A 60 -8.43 -13.41 -18.62
N VAL A 61 -7.72 -14.06 -17.69
CA VAL A 61 -6.42 -13.54 -17.19
C VAL A 61 -5.36 -13.67 -18.27
N LEU A 62 -5.31 -14.81 -18.96
CA LEU A 62 -4.34 -15.07 -20.01
C LEU A 62 -4.49 -14.11 -21.19
N ASP A 63 -5.71 -13.80 -21.61
CA ASP A 63 -5.98 -12.88 -22.71
C ASP A 63 -5.41 -11.49 -22.44
N LYS A 64 -5.50 -10.99 -21.20
CA LYS A 64 -4.89 -9.70 -20.83
C LYS A 64 -3.36 -9.75 -20.91
N LEU A 65 -2.75 -10.85 -20.49
CA LEU A 65 -1.30 -11.02 -20.60
C LEU A 65 -0.88 -11.12 -22.07
N ILE A 66 -1.67 -11.79 -22.91
CA ILE A 66 -1.44 -11.87 -24.36
C ILE A 66 -1.54 -10.50 -25.00
N GLU A 67 -2.55 -9.69 -24.66
CA GLU A 67 -2.67 -8.30 -25.13
C GLU A 67 -1.42 -7.48 -24.81
N ASP A 68 -0.94 -7.55 -23.57
CA ASP A 68 0.29 -6.86 -23.17
C ASP A 68 1.50 -7.32 -24.01
N LYS A 69 1.62 -8.63 -24.24
CA LYS A 69 2.72 -9.18 -25.06
C LYS A 69 2.60 -8.83 -26.54
N LEU A 70 1.39 -8.72 -27.09
CA LEU A 70 1.17 -8.27 -28.46
C LEU A 70 1.66 -6.83 -28.64
N LEU A 71 1.30 -5.94 -27.71
CA LEU A 71 1.75 -4.55 -27.72
C LEU A 71 3.27 -4.45 -27.61
N VAL A 72 3.90 -5.21 -26.70
CA VAL A 72 5.37 -5.24 -26.56
C VAL A 72 6.04 -5.77 -27.82
N ALA A 73 5.54 -6.86 -28.40
CA ALA A 73 6.08 -7.44 -29.63
C ALA A 73 5.99 -6.45 -30.81
N GLU A 74 4.86 -5.76 -30.96
CA GLU A 74 4.70 -4.73 -31.99
C GLU A 74 5.64 -3.54 -31.75
N ALA A 75 5.70 -3.02 -30.52
CA ALA A 75 6.59 -1.91 -30.16
C ALA A 75 8.06 -2.25 -30.41
N ARG A 76 8.51 -3.46 -30.07
CA ARG A 76 9.87 -3.91 -30.39
C ARG A 76 10.10 -4.00 -31.90
N SER A 77 9.13 -4.52 -32.66
CA SER A 77 9.24 -4.62 -34.12
C SER A 77 9.41 -3.25 -34.81
N ARG A 78 8.92 -2.19 -34.17
CA ARG A 78 9.02 -0.79 -34.62
C ARG A 78 10.19 -0.02 -33.99
N GLY A 79 10.98 -0.64 -33.12
CA GLY A 79 12.18 -0.05 -32.54
C GLY A 79 11.92 0.92 -31.37
N TYR A 80 10.81 0.81 -30.65
CA TYR A 80 10.51 1.67 -29.49
C TYR A 80 11.51 1.52 -28.33
N GLU A 81 12.38 0.51 -28.35
CA GLU A 81 13.51 0.40 -27.42
C GLU A 81 14.42 1.64 -27.47
N GLU A 82 14.49 2.30 -28.64
CA GLU A 82 15.30 3.48 -28.86
C GLU A 82 14.53 4.80 -28.66
N ASP A 83 13.23 4.73 -28.35
CA ASP A 83 12.35 5.88 -28.18
C ASP A 83 12.84 6.80 -27.05
N PRO A 84 12.83 8.14 -27.24
CA PRO A 84 13.27 9.07 -26.21
C PRO A 84 12.55 8.90 -24.87
N THR A 85 11.25 8.60 -24.87
CA THR A 85 10.44 8.38 -23.66
C THR A 85 10.85 7.11 -22.92
N VAL A 86 11.27 6.08 -23.65
CA VAL A 86 11.76 4.81 -23.05
C VAL A 86 13.16 5.00 -22.47
N LYS A 87 14.02 5.76 -23.16
CA LYS A 87 15.35 6.14 -22.67
C LYS A 87 15.26 7.10 -21.48
N GLU A 88 14.31 8.03 -21.52
CA GLU A 88 14.00 8.94 -20.43
C GLU A 88 13.46 8.13 -19.25
N GLY A 89 14.16 8.19 -18.12
CA GLY A 89 13.81 7.40 -16.95
C GLY A 89 14.36 5.96 -16.91
N LEU A 90 15.02 5.46 -17.98
CA LEU A 90 15.69 4.15 -17.93
C LEU A 90 16.79 4.13 -16.87
N GLN A 91 17.66 5.13 -16.85
CA GLN A 91 18.71 5.23 -15.83
C GLN A 91 18.11 5.29 -14.42
N ASP A 92 17.01 6.04 -14.26
CA ASP A 92 16.29 6.12 -13.00
C ASP A 92 15.68 4.79 -12.57
N ALA A 93 15.18 4.00 -13.51
CA ALA A 93 14.67 2.66 -13.25
C ALA A 93 15.80 1.71 -12.85
N VAL A 94 16.93 1.74 -13.57
CA VAL A 94 18.13 0.95 -13.26
C VAL A 94 18.60 1.25 -11.84
N ASP A 95 18.77 2.52 -11.49
CA ASP A 95 19.17 2.93 -10.14
C ASP A 95 18.20 2.40 -9.08
N ARG A 96 16.89 2.54 -9.29
CA ARG A 96 15.86 2.05 -8.35
C ARG A 96 15.94 0.54 -8.17
N VAL A 97 16.10 -0.22 -9.26
CA VAL A 97 16.22 -1.68 -9.22
C VAL A 97 17.49 -2.09 -8.47
N LEU A 98 18.62 -1.44 -8.73
CA LEU A 98 19.88 -1.70 -8.05
C LEU A 98 19.79 -1.42 -6.54
N ILE A 99 19.26 -0.26 -6.16
CA ILE A 99 19.06 0.12 -4.76
C ILE A 99 18.10 -0.84 -4.06
N ASN A 100 16.98 -1.17 -4.70
CA ASN A 100 16.02 -2.13 -4.14
C ASN A 100 16.65 -3.51 -3.97
N THR A 101 17.43 -3.98 -4.94
CA THR A 101 18.13 -5.27 -4.84
C THR A 101 19.16 -5.27 -3.71
N LEU A 102 19.90 -4.16 -3.55
CA LEU A 102 20.81 -3.99 -2.43
C LEU A 102 20.07 -4.02 -1.09
N TYR A 103 18.93 -3.32 -0.97
CA TYR A 103 18.08 -3.33 0.22
C TYR A 103 17.52 -4.72 0.52
N MET A 104 17.07 -5.45 -0.50
CA MET A 104 16.57 -6.82 -0.34
C MET A 104 17.64 -7.74 0.26
N LYS A 105 18.88 -7.68 -0.26
CA LYS A 105 19.99 -8.53 0.22
C LYS A 105 20.53 -8.11 1.57
N GLU A 106 20.61 -6.81 1.84
CA GLU A 106 21.22 -6.29 3.08
C GLU A 106 20.26 -6.22 4.25
N VAL A 107 18.96 -6.04 3.98
CA VAL A 107 17.96 -5.80 5.02
C VAL A 107 16.94 -6.93 5.03
N VAL A 108 16.21 -7.13 3.94
CA VAL A 108 15.04 -8.03 3.94
C VAL A 108 15.42 -9.50 4.13
N GLU A 109 16.42 -9.98 3.39
CA GLU A 109 16.86 -11.37 3.46
C GLU A 109 17.49 -11.71 4.81
N LYS A 110 18.26 -10.78 5.39
CA LYS A 110 18.90 -10.94 6.70
C LYS A 110 17.91 -10.81 7.87
N ALA A 111 16.79 -10.11 7.67
CA ALA A 111 15.77 -9.90 8.69
C ALA A 111 14.78 -11.06 8.87
N LYS A 112 14.79 -12.06 7.98
CA LYS A 112 13.85 -13.19 8.00
C LYS A 112 13.80 -13.85 9.39
N ALA A 113 12.59 -14.13 9.85
CA ALA A 113 12.37 -14.74 11.17
C ALA A 113 11.89 -16.19 11.04
N SER A 114 12.36 -17.04 11.95
CA SER A 114 11.97 -18.45 12.02
C SER A 114 10.74 -18.65 12.90
N ARG A 115 10.09 -19.81 12.76
CA ARG A 115 9.06 -20.26 13.72
C ARG A 115 9.56 -20.30 15.16
N LEU A 116 10.85 -20.62 15.37
CA LEU A 116 11.47 -20.61 16.69
C LEU A 116 11.56 -19.19 17.26
N ASP A 117 11.93 -18.21 16.43
CA ASP A 117 11.90 -16.80 16.83
C ASP A 117 10.49 -16.38 17.25
N ALA A 118 9.50 -16.73 16.43
CA ALA A 118 8.09 -16.42 16.73
C ALA A 118 7.62 -17.06 18.04
N LYS A 119 8.01 -18.31 18.31
CA LYS A 119 7.68 -18.97 19.58
C LYS A 119 8.34 -18.27 20.76
N ARG A 120 9.63 -17.93 20.66
CA ARG A 120 10.35 -17.21 21.74
C ARG A 120 9.74 -15.83 22.00
N PHE A 121 9.36 -15.12 20.94
CA PHE A 121 8.69 -13.83 21.04
C PHE A 121 7.33 -13.98 21.71
N TYR A 122 6.53 -14.99 21.32
CA TYR A 122 5.23 -15.27 21.91
C TYR A 122 5.32 -15.48 23.43
N GLU A 123 6.25 -16.31 23.89
CA GLU A 123 6.47 -16.56 25.32
C GLU A 123 6.96 -15.30 26.06
N ALA A 124 7.86 -14.53 25.43
CA ALA A 124 8.32 -13.26 26.01
C ALA A 124 7.22 -12.20 26.05
N ASP A 125 6.30 -12.20 25.09
CA ASP A 125 5.19 -11.25 25.04
C ASP A 125 4.18 -11.47 26.16
N LYS A 126 4.12 -12.69 26.70
CA LYS A 126 3.30 -13.03 27.85
C LYS A 126 3.82 -12.37 29.14
N ILE A 127 5.13 -12.16 29.25
CA ILE A 127 5.78 -11.64 30.45
C ILE A 127 5.71 -10.11 30.44
N LEU A 128 5.06 -9.53 31.43
CA LEU A 128 4.96 -8.09 31.65
C LEU A 128 5.94 -7.66 32.74
N LEU A 129 6.72 -6.61 32.45
CA LEU A 129 7.70 -6.05 33.36
C LEU A 129 7.34 -4.61 33.69
N THR A 130 7.18 -4.29 34.98
CA THR A 130 7.07 -2.89 35.42
C THR A 130 8.47 -2.37 35.73
N LEU A 131 8.98 -1.54 34.81
CA LEU A 131 10.38 -1.10 34.82
C LEU A 131 10.52 0.37 35.18
N SER A 132 11.67 0.69 35.77
CA SER A 132 12.23 2.04 35.81
C SER A 132 13.61 2.01 35.14
N ILE A 133 13.98 3.09 34.46
CA ILE A 133 15.23 3.20 33.69
C ILE A 133 16.08 4.38 34.15
N ILE A 134 17.39 4.19 34.13
CA ILE A 134 18.40 5.24 34.21
C ILE A 134 19.27 5.16 32.95
N HIS A 135 19.12 6.15 32.07
CA HIS A 135 20.02 6.38 30.93
C HIS A 135 21.16 7.32 31.33
N ILE A 136 22.39 6.97 30.97
CA ILE A 136 23.64 7.68 31.27
C ILE A 136 24.67 7.47 30.15
N ASP A 137 25.64 8.37 30.02
CA ASP A 137 26.63 8.31 28.94
C ASP A 137 27.91 7.53 29.31
N SER A 138 27.97 6.94 30.52
CA SER A 138 29.17 6.26 31.04
C SER A 138 28.82 5.05 31.91
N ASP A 139 29.43 3.91 31.60
CA ASP A 139 29.38 2.68 32.40
C ASP A 139 29.91 2.87 33.82
N THR A 140 30.99 3.65 33.97
CA THR A 140 31.65 3.95 35.24
C THR A 140 30.71 4.69 36.18
N LEU A 141 30.00 5.69 35.66
CA LEU A 141 28.93 6.36 36.40
C LEU A 141 27.83 5.36 36.79
N GLY A 142 27.50 4.43 35.89
CA GLY A 142 26.52 3.39 36.15
C GLY A 142 26.89 2.50 37.35
N TYR A 143 28.15 2.06 37.44
CA TYR A 143 28.61 1.28 38.58
C TYR A 143 28.59 2.08 39.90
N LEU A 144 28.88 3.38 39.86
CA LEU A 144 28.76 4.25 41.05
C LEU A 144 27.30 4.39 41.49
N ILE A 145 26.37 4.55 40.54
CA ILE A 145 24.93 4.58 40.82
C ILE A 145 24.47 3.27 41.46
N LEU A 146 24.93 2.12 40.93
CA LEU A 146 24.61 0.81 41.51
C LEU A 146 25.21 0.62 42.90
N GLN A 147 26.38 1.21 43.18
CA GLN A 147 26.94 1.23 44.53
C GLN A 147 26.05 2.04 45.48
N GLU A 148 25.62 3.26 45.10
CA GLU A 148 24.66 4.04 45.91
C GLU A 148 23.34 3.28 46.11
N PHE A 149 22.80 2.67 45.06
CA PHE A 149 21.59 1.84 45.13
C PHE A 149 21.74 0.69 46.13
N SER A 150 22.91 0.03 46.15
CA SER A 150 23.19 -1.07 47.08
C SER A 150 23.25 -0.64 48.55
N THR A 151 23.47 0.65 48.82
CA THR A 151 23.42 1.22 50.19
C THR A 151 22.00 1.58 50.66
N GLY A 152 21.00 1.39 49.81
CA GLY A 152 19.59 1.63 50.12
C GLY A 152 19.02 2.96 49.61
N VAL A 153 19.76 3.70 48.78
CA VAL A 153 19.21 4.90 48.11
C VAL A 153 18.14 4.46 47.11
N PRO A 154 16.90 5.00 47.16
CA PRO A 154 15.83 4.61 46.23
C PRO A 154 16.19 4.85 44.75
N PHE A 155 15.80 3.91 43.88
CA PHE A 155 16.11 3.96 42.45
C PHE A 155 15.52 5.21 41.75
N ASP A 156 14.32 5.64 42.15
CA ASP A 156 13.67 6.84 41.62
C ASP A 156 14.44 8.13 41.94
N THR A 157 15.04 8.19 43.13
CA THR A 157 15.91 9.29 43.55
C THR A 157 17.19 9.33 42.71
N LEU A 158 17.79 8.16 42.46
CA LEU A 158 18.97 8.05 41.60
C LEU A 158 18.64 8.43 40.15
N ALA A 159 17.49 7.99 39.64
CA ALA A 159 17.02 8.34 38.30
C ALA A 159 16.80 9.84 38.13
N GLY A 160 16.15 10.50 39.09
CA GLY A 160 15.95 11.95 39.05
C GLY A 160 17.26 12.75 39.16
N ARG A 161 18.31 12.19 39.77
CA ARG A 161 19.60 12.86 39.95
C ARG A 161 20.52 12.70 38.75
N TYR A 162 20.59 11.49 38.17
CA TYR A 162 21.64 11.14 37.21
C TYR A 162 21.13 10.87 35.80
N SER A 163 19.85 10.52 35.62
CA SER A 163 19.40 10.06 34.31
C SER A 163 19.13 11.19 33.33
N THR A 164 19.54 11.01 32.07
CA THR A 164 19.15 11.88 30.95
C THR A 164 17.88 11.42 30.24
N HIS A 165 17.31 10.26 30.62
CA HIS A 165 16.09 9.74 30.02
C HIS A 165 14.89 10.67 30.31
N PRO A 166 13.92 10.86 29.38
CA PRO A 166 12.75 11.71 29.61
C PRO A 166 11.90 11.34 30.84
N SER A 167 11.99 10.09 31.32
CA SER A 167 11.31 9.63 32.53
C SER A 167 12.03 9.99 33.83
N ALA A 168 13.25 10.55 33.81
CA ALA A 168 14.02 10.92 35.00
C ALA A 168 13.22 11.80 35.98
N ARG A 169 12.48 12.78 35.45
CA ARG A 169 11.57 13.67 36.21
C ARG A 169 10.46 12.92 36.97
N ASN A 170 10.15 11.69 36.56
CA ASN A 170 9.15 10.80 37.14
C ASN A 170 9.81 9.59 37.81
N GLY A 171 11.05 9.74 38.28
CA GLY A 171 11.77 8.67 38.97
C GLY A 171 12.19 7.51 38.06
N GLY A 172 12.37 7.78 36.76
CA GLY A 172 12.79 6.77 35.79
C GLY A 172 11.67 5.84 35.31
N LYS A 173 10.44 5.96 35.83
CA LYS A 173 9.35 5.01 35.54
C LYS A 173 8.97 4.98 34.05
N VAL A 174 9.03 3.80 33.43
CA VAL A 174 8.61 3.56 32.04
C VAL A 174 7.26 2.84 31.95
N GLY A 175 6.76 2.32 33.07
CA GLY A 175 5.49 1.61 33.15
C GLY A 175 5.63 0.10 32.94
N THR A 176 4.49 -0.56 32.72
CA THR A 176 4.42 -2.00 32.48
C THR A 176 4.50 -2.29 31.00
N ILE A 177 5.55 -2.99 30.58
CA ILE A 177 5.81 -3.31 29.17
C ILE A 177 6.10 -4.81 29.01
N PRO A 178 5.69 -5.43 27.89
CA PRO A 178 6.04 -6.81 27.60
C PRO A 178 7.55 -6.99 27.42
N LEU A 179 8.11 -8.11 27.90
CA LEU A 179 9.52 -8.47 27.69
C LEU A 179 9.84 -8.60 26.18
N SER A 180 8.86 -8.97 25.35
CA SER A 180 8.95 -8.98 23.88
C SER A 180 9.33 -7.62 23.27
N THR A 181 9.11 -6.51 23.96
CA THR A 181 9.54 -5.17 23.52
C THR A 181 11.06 -5.11 23.32
N PHE A 182 11.80 -5.88 24.12
CA PHE A 182 13.26 -5.94 24.09
C PHE A 182 13.78 -7.05 23.17
N PHE A 183 12.96 -7.73 22.37
CA PHE A 183 13.35 -9.00 21.73
C PHE A 183 14.62 -8.94 20.85
N GLU A 184 14.86 -7.80 20.19
CA GLU A 184 16.06 -7.53 19.36
C GLU A 184 17.06 -6.58 20.06
N ASP A 185 16.79 -6.26 21.32
CA ASP A 185 17.59 -5.39 22.18
C ASP A 185 18.59 -6.22 23.03
N PRO A 186 19.84 -5.77 23.20
CA PRO A 186 20.83 -6.44 24.06
C PRO A 186 20.34 -6.74 25.49
N ALA A 187 19.44 -5.91 26.04
CA ALA A 187 18.89 -6.04 27.38
C ALA A 187 17.95 -7.23 27.55
N PHE A 188 17.42 -7.82 26.47
CA PHE A 188 16.49 -8.96 26.52
C PHE A 188 16.96 -10.06 27.46
N ARG A 189 18.23 -10.46 27.31
CA ARG A 189 18.81 -11.58 28.04
C ARG A 189 18.89 -11.30 29.54
N GLU A 190 19.29 -10.10 29.91
CA GLU A 190 19.42 -9.69 31.31
C GLU A 190 18.03 -9.50 31.94
N LEU A 191 17.12 -8.83 31.24
CA LEU A 191 15.74 -8.62 31.71
C LEU A 191 14.97 -9.94 31.88
N SER A 192 15.19 -10.93 31.01
CA SER A 192 14.55 -12.26 31.12
C SER A 192 14.92 -13.05 32.38
N ARG A 193 15.98 -12.63 33.08
CA ARG A 193 16.52 -13.30 34.29
C ARG A 193 16.47 -12.41 35.52
N LEU A 194 16.09 -11.14 35.35
CA LEU A 194 16.07 -10.16 36.40
C LEU A 194 14.99 -10.51 37.43
N LYS A 195 15.33 -10.40 38.72
CA LYS A 195 14.40 -10.64 39.82
C LYS A 195 13.80 -9.31 40.29
N GLU A 196 12.57 -9.37 40.79
CA GLU A 196 11.91 -8.21 41.39
C GLU A 196 12.77 -7.57 42.48
N GLY A 197 12.74 -6.25 42.54
CA GLY A 197 13.55 -5.45 43.45
C GLY A 197 15.04 -5.39 43.09
N ARG A 198 15.46 -5.93 41.93
CA ARG A 198 16.85 -5.86 41.43
C ARG A 198 16.96 -4.95 40.21
N SER A 199 18.19 -4.51 39.96
CA SER A 199 18.57 -3.78 38.75
C SER A 199 19.51 -4.61 37.89
N THR A 200 19.58 -4.30 36.60
CA THR A 200 20.64 -4.77 35.70
C THR A 200 21.98 -4.10 36.07
N LEU A 201 23.07 -4.63 35.51
CA LEU A 201 24.29 -3.84 35.32
C LEU A 201 24.06 -2.75 34.26
N PRO A 202 24.96 -1.78 34.08
CA PRO A 202 24.87 -0.83 32.96
C PRO A 202 24.97 -1.61 31.64
N LEU A 203 23.96 -1.48 30.79
CA LEU A 203 23.87 -2.15 29.49
C LEU A 203 24.01 -1.12 28.38
N GLU A 204 24.86 -1.37 27.39
CA GLU A 204 24.95 -0.51 26.22
C GLU A 204 23.59 -0.45 25.50
N ASN A 205 23.16 0.75 25.14
CA ASN A 205 21.94 1.00 24.38
C ASN A 205 22.26 1.44 22.94
N GLU A 206 21.25 1.40 22.08
CA GLU A 206 21.41 1.71 20.65
C GLU A 206 21.75 3.19 20.37
N ALA A 207 21.61 4.07 21.36
CA ALA A 207 21.93 5.50 21.24
C ALA A 207 23.39 5.84 21.59
N GLY A 208 24.22 4.86 21.94
CA GLY A 208 25.63 5.07 22.28
C GLY A 208 25.90 5.45 23.75
N GLY A 209 24.96 5.14 24.65
CA GLY A 209 25.10 5.28 26.09
C GLY A 209 24.83 3.97 26.83
N TYR A 210 24.51 4.06 28.12
CA TYR A 210 24.20 2.92 28.99
C TYR A 210 22.85 3.09 29.67
N ASP A 211 22.07 2.02 29.71
CA ASP A 211 20.83 1.92 30.46
C ASP A 211 20.98 0.96 31.66
N ILE A 212 20.44 1.39 32.80
CA ILE A 212 20.22 0.53 33.97
C ILE A 212 18.72 0.38 34.14
N TYR A 213 18.24 -0.87 34.11
CA TYR A 213 16.84 -1.18 34.32
C TYR A 213 16.64 -1.71 35.74
N TYR A 214 15.64 -1.16 36.44
CA TYR A 214 15.16 -1.68 37.72
C TYR A 214 13.80 -2.35 37.52
N LEU A 215 13.66 -3.58 38.01
CA LEU A 215 12.41 -4.34 37.96
C LEU A 215 11.65 -4.17 39.27
N ALA A 216 10.54 -3.45 39.22
CA ALA A 216 9.66 -3.27 40.37
C ALA A 216 8.82 -4.53 40.61
N GLU A 217 8.19 -5.05 39.56
CA GLU A 217 7.32 -6.23 39.59
C GLU A 217 7.31 -6.89 38.20
N SER A 218 7.06 -8.20 38.16
CA SER A 218 6.74 -8.93 36.94
C SER A 218 5.40 -9.66 37.06
N SER A 219 4.68 -9.74 35.95
CA SER A 219 3.41 -10.46 35.86
C SER A 219 3.28 -11.16 34.51
N GLU A 220 2.27 -12.01 34.36
CA GLU A 220 1.94 -12.63 33.08
C GLU A 220 0.59 -12.13 32.57
N LYS A 221 0.46 -11.98 31.25
CA LYS A 221 -0.84 -11.72 30.61
C LYS A 221 -1.79 -12.89 30.89
N GLU A 222 -2.99 -12.58 31.39
CA GLU A 222 -4.02 -13.58 31.72
C GLU A 222 -4.60 -14.24 30.46
N ASP A 223 -4.80 -13.48 29.38
CA ASP A 223 -5.38 -13.95 28.12
C ASP A 223 -4.49 -13.61 26.92
N GLN A 224 -4.13 -14.63 26.13
CA GLN A 224 -3.42 -14.48 24.85
C GLN A 224 -3.94 -15.53 23.86
N PRO A 225 -4.22 -15.17 22.59
CA PRO A 225 -4.64 -16.14 21.59
C PRO A 225 -3.61 -17.27 21.39
N PRO A 226 -4.03 -18.46 20.94
CA PRO A 226 -3.12 -19.58 20.71
C PRO A 226 -2.00 -19.22 19.73
N PHE A 227 -0.77 -19.69 19.97
CA PHE A 227 0.38 -19.42 19.11
C PHE A 227 0.10 -19.72 17.63
N LYS A 228 -0.63 -20.78 17.31
CA LYS A 228 -0.97 -21.17 15.93
C LYS A 228 -1.71 -20.06 15.17
N GLU A 229 -2.56 -19.29 15.84
CA GLU A 229 -3.30 -18.18 15.23
C GLU A 229 -2.42 -16.93 15.06
N MET A 230 -1.44 -16.76 15.95
CA MET A 230 -0.58 -15.58 16.00
C MET A 230 0.72 -15.74 15.19
N GLU A 231 1.17 -16.96 14.91
CA GLU A 231 2.49 -17.31 14.37
C GLU A 231 2.88 -16.42 13.18
N ALA A 232 2.05 -16.36 12.14
CA ALA A 232 2.34 -15.57 10.94
C ALA A 232 2.43 -14.05 11.21
N SER A 233 1.61 -13.54 12.13
CA SER A 233 1.64 -12.12 12.51
C SER A 233 2.89 -11.77 13.31
N ILE A 234 3.32 -12.66 14.20
CA ILE A 234 4.52 -12.50 15.02
C ILE A 234 5.78 -12.58 14.16
N VAL A 235 5.86 -13.53 13.22
CA VAL A 235 6.98 -13.60 12.25
C VAL A 235 7.15 -12.27 11.55
N LYS A 236 6.07 -11.71 11.00
CA LYS A 236 6.11 -10.40 10.32
C LYS A 236 6.48 -9.25 11.26
N GLN A 237 6.06 -9.31 12.53
CA GLN A 237 6.44 -8.30 13.51
C GLN A 237 7.95 -8.34 13.80
N ILE A 238 8.52 -9.53 14.00
CA ILE A 238 9.96 -9.71 14.21
C ILE A 238 10.74 -9.25 12.99
N GLU A 239 10.31 -9.65 11.79
CA GLU A 239 10.94 -9.22 10.55
C GLU A 239 10.94 -7.70 10.41
N ARG A 240 9.84 -7.01 10.75
CA ARG A 240 9.79 -5.54 10.72
C ARG A 240 10.75 -4.90 11.72
N MET A 241 10.85 -5.43 12.94
CA MET A 241 11.79 -4.93 13.94
C MET A 241 13.24 -5.09 13.46
N ARG A 242 13.59 -6.29 12.98
CA ARG A 242 14.92 -6.58 12.41
C ARG A 242 15.22 -5.72 11.19
N GLN A 243 14.25 -5.52 10.29
CA GLN A 243 14.41 -4.64 9.12
C GLN A 243 14.67 -3.20 9.54
N GLY A 244 13.97 -2.67 10.54
CA GLY A 244 14.22 -1.33 11.06
C GLY A 244 15.66 -1.15 11.54
N LYS A 245 16.12 -2.07 12.40
CA LYS A 245 17.49 -2.11 12.92
C LYS A 245 18.54 -2.25 11.82
N LEU A 246 18.40 -3.28 10.97
CA LEU A 246 19.31 -3.54 9.86
C LEU A 246 19.32 -2.43 8.81
N SER A 247 18.21 -1.72 8.60
CA SER A 247 18.16 -0.57 7.68
C SER A 247 19.11 0.53 8.14
N TYR A 248 19.09 0.85 9.44
CA TYR A 248 19.97 1.85 10.03
C TYR A 248 21.44 1.39 9.97
N GLU A 249 21.74 0.21 10.52
CA GLU A 249 23.10 -0.34 10.59
C GLU A 249 23.72 -0.55 9.19
N SER A 250 22.91 -1.00 8.23
CA SER A 250 23.40 -1.21 6.87
C SER A 250 23.65 0.10 6.16
N LEU A 251 22.82 1.13 6.37
CA LEU A 251 22.99 2.41 5.66
C LEU A 251 24.33 3.07 6.00
N GLU A 252 24.70 3.12 7.28
CA GLU A 252 25.98 3.69 7.73
C GLU A 252 27.16 2.96 7.08
N ARG A 253 27.18 1.63 7.19
CA ARG A 253 28.23 0.79 6.58
C ARG A 253 28.29 0.91 5.06
N LEU A 254 27.13 1.01 4.38
CA LEU A 254 27.09 1.17 2.93
C LEU A 254 27.62 2.54 2.50
N PHE A 255 27.38 3.60 3.27
CA PHE A 255 27.97 4.92 2.99
C PHE A 255 29.48 4.96 3.22
N GLU A 256 29.99 4.26 4.23
CA GLU A 256 31.43 4.06 4.39
C GLU A 256 32.04 3.33 3.18
N GLU A 257 31.38 2.26 2.70
CA GLU A 257 31.83 1.51 1.53
C GLU A 257 31.80 2.32 0.22
N ALA A 258 30.87 3.27 0.12
CA ALA A 258 30.68 4.15 -1.03
C ALA A 258 31.78 5.21 -1.18
N ASN A 259 32.56 5.47 -0.12
CA ASN A 259 33.63 6.47 -0.10
C ASN A 259 33.14 7.86 -0.60
N ILE A 260 32.24 8.48 0.18
CA ILE A 260 31.65 9.77 -0.15
C ILE A 260 32.59 10.91 0.27
N GLU A 261 32.88 11.84 -0.65
CA GLU A 261 33.67 13.04 -0.38
C GLU A 261 32.82 14.30 -0.59
N TYR A 262 32.98 15.28 0.30
CA TYR A 262 32.27 16.56 0.24
C TYR A 262 33.25 17.71 0.01
N ASN A 263 32.94 18.58 -0.94
CA ASN A 263 33.68 19.81 -1.16
C ASN A 263 33.05 20.97 -0.39
N ASN A 264 33.64 21.31 0.76
CA ASN A 264 33.15 22.40 1.61
C ASN A 264 33.12 23.77 0.90
N ILE A 265 34.03 24.01 -0.07
CA ILE A 265 34.04 25.25 -0.85
C ILE A 265 32.82 25.28 -1.78
N GLY A 266 32.57 24.19 -2.50
CA GLY A 266 31.39 24.04 -3.35
C GLY A 266 30.10 24.19 -2.55
N LEU A 267 29.99 23.50 -1.42
CA LEU A 267 28.79 23.58 -0.57
C LEU A 267 28.55 25.00 -0.04
N ALA A 268 29.59 25.75 0.34
CA ALA A 268 29.45 27.13 0.79
C ALA A 268 28.86 28.06 -0.29
N LEU A 269 29.10 27.77 -1.57
CA LEU A 269 28.56 28.56 -2.69
C LEU A 269 27.03 28.41 -2.85
N LEU A 270 26.43 27.34 -2.31
CA LEU A 270 24.96 27.13 -2.34
C LEU A 270 24.18 28.19 -1.54
N SER A 271 24.85 28.92 -0.64
CA SER A 271 24.26 30.03 0.11
C SER A 271 24.08 31.31 -0.70
N LYS A 272 24.70 31.38 -1.90
CA LYS A 272 24.58 32.53 -2.81
C LYS A 272 23.43 32.30 -3.81
N PRO A 273 22.72 33.35 -4.24
CA PRO A 273 21.75 33.23 -5.32
C PRO A 273 22.46 32.80 -6.62
N LYS A 274 21.78 31.97 -7.43
CA LYS A 274 22.35 31.38 -8.65
C LYS A 274 22.84 32.45 -9.63
N GLU A 275 22.15 33.58 -9.69
CA GLU A 275 22.45 34.72 -10.55
C GLU A 275 23.73 35.47 -10.15
N ALA A 276 24.21 35.28 -8.92
CA ALA A 276 25.43 35.90 -8.41
C ALA A 276 26.69 35.02 -8.55
N LEU A 277 26.56 33.82 -9.13
CA LEU A 277 27.64 32.86 -9.30
C LEU A 277 28.19 32.90 -10.73
N SER A 278 29.52 32.86 -10.85
CA SER A 278 30.19 32.66 -12.13
C SER A 278 30.02 31.23 -12.67
N GLU A 279 30.25 31.02 -13.97
CA GLU A 279 30.23 29.67 -14.57
C GLU A 279 31.21 28.71 -13.89
N ALA A 280 32.39 29.21 -13.48
CA ALA A 280 33.38 28.42 -12.75
C ALA A 280 32.91 28.03 -11.34
N GLU A 281 32.22 28.94 -10.63
CA GLU A 281 31.61 28.64 -9.34
C GLU A 281 30.46 27.62 -9.49
N LEU A 282 29.61 27.75 -10.51
CA LEU A 282 28.55 26.78 -10.82
C LEU A 282 29.11 25.40 -11.17
N ALA A 283 30.25 25.33 -11.85
CA ALA A 283 30.93 24.08 -12.20
C ALA A 283 31.71 23.45 -11.04
N THR A 284 31.82 24.12 -9.88
CA THR A 284 32.53 23.58 -8.72
C THR A 284 31.81 22.33 -8.21
N TRP A 285 32.52 21.20 -8.15
CA TRP A 285 31.97 19.94 -7.64
C TRP A 285 31.61 20.07 -6.15
N THR A 286 30.54 19.38 -5.72
CA THR A 286 30.05 19.41 -4.33
C THR A 286 30.15 18.04 -3.67
N ILE A 287 29.79 16.97 -4.38
CA ILE A 287 29.82 15.59 -3.90
C ILE A 287 30.62 14.73 -4.87
N LYS A 288 31.45 13.84 -4.32
CA LYS A 288 31.96 12.68 -5.03
C LYS A 288 31.56 11.40 -4.34
N VAL A 289 31.34 10.35 -5.14
CA VAL A 289 31.09 9.00 -4.67
C VAL A 289 32.04 8.07 -5.42
N GLY A 290 32.81 7.26 -4.69
CA GLY A 290 33.79 6.36 -5.32
C GLY A 290 34.85 7.07 -6.16
N GLY A 291 35.10 8.36 -5.91
CA GLY A 291 36.02 9.21 -6.67
C GLY A 291 35.40 9.93 -7.88
N GLU A 292 34.16 9.61 -8.26
CA GLU A 292 33.45 10.25 -9.37
C GLU A 292 32.62 11.44 -8.87
N VAL A 293 32.64 12.55 -9.62
CA VAL A 293 31.80 13.72 -9.31
C VAL A 293 30.36 13.40 -9.63
N THR A 294 29.49 13.39 -8.62
CA THR A 294 28.05 13.14 -8.79
C THR A 294 27.25 14.43 -8.82
N ASP A 295 27.77 15.49 -8.19
CA ASP A 295 27.09 16.79 -8.10
C ASP A 295 28.04 17.98 -8.17
N SER A 296 27.48 19.12 -8.56
CA SER A 296 28.10 20.43 -8.57
C SER A 296 27.18 21.48 -7.93
N VAL A 297 27.72 22.69 -7.73
CA VAL A 297 26.93 23.85 -7.27
C VAL A 297 25.75 24.10 -8.21
N GLY A 298 25.99 24.05 -9.52
CA GLY A 298 24.99 24.26 -10.54
C GLY A 298 23.89 23.20 -10.54
N SER A 299 24.24 21.90 -10.43
CA SER A 299 23.25 20.81 -10.40
C SER A 299 22.37 20.92 -9.16
N MET A 300 22.97 21.19 -8.00
CA MET A 300 22.23 21.36 -6.75
C MET A 300 21.28 22.56 -6.79
N LEU A 301 21.72 23.73 -7.27
CA LEU A 301 20.84 24.91 -7.36
C LEU A 301 19.72 24.75 -8.42
N ALA A 302 19.91 23.89 -9.43
CA ALA A 302 18.87 23.61 -10.42
C ALA A 302 17.72 22.78 -9.83
N VAL A 303 18.04 21.81 -8.98
CA VAL A 303 17.04 20.95 -8.33
C VAL A 303 16.40 21.67 -7.13
N TYR A 304 17.17 22.46 -6.38
CA TYR A 304 16.76 23.07 -5.13
C TYR A 304 16.78 24.59 -5.27
N SER A 305 15.78 25.12 -5.98
CA SER A 305 15.67 26.52 -6.38
C SER A 305 15.49 27.54 -5.24
N ARG A 306 15.49 27.10 -3.97
CA ARG A 306 15.46 27.96 -2.78
C ARG A 306 16.25 27.34 -1.61
N PHE A 307 17.57 27.51 -1.61
CA PHE A 307 18.30 27.47 -0.34
C PHE A 307 18.08 28.80 0.39
N PRO A 308 17.65 28.80 1.65
CA PRO A 308 17.58 30.02 2.43
C PRO A 308 18.96 30.67 2.51
N GLU A 309 19.04 31.99 2.32
CA GLU A 309 20.27 32.72 2.60
C GLU A 309 20.65 32.56 4.08
N GLY A 310 21.95 32.40 4.38
CA GLY A 310 22.44 32.26 5.75
C GLY A 310 22.43 30.84 6.34
N VAL A 311 22.02 29.84 5.55
CA VAL A 311 22.59 28.46 5.51
C VAL A 311 23.81 28.13 6.39
N PRO A 312 23.75 27.73 7.67
CA PRO A 312 24.97 27.34 8.38
C PRO A 312 25.67 26.15 7.67
N PRO A 313 27.01 26.12 7.56
CA PRO A 313 27.74 25.09 6.80
C PRO A 313 27.39 23.64 7.18
N HIS A 314 27.11 23.38 8.46
CA HIS A 314 26.71 22.04 8.93
C HIS A 314 25.37 21.58 8.33
N GLN A 315 24.40 22.49 8.17
CA GLN A 315 23.11 22.18 7.54
C GLN A 315 23.26 21.93 6.03
N LEU A 316 24.17 22.63 5.36
CA LEU A 316 24.50 22.36 3.95
C LEU A 316 25.17 20.99 3.79
N GLN A 317 25.95 20.56 4.78
CA GLN A 317 26.55 19.23 4.79
C GLN A 317 25.51 18.13 5.03
N ASP A 318 24.57 18.32 5.94
CA ASP A 318 23.46 17.36 6.15
C ASP A 318 22.56 17.26 4.92
N PHE A 319 22.32 18.37 4.26
CA PHE A 319 21.67 18.38 2.97
C PHE A 319 22.47 17.59 1.92
N ALA A 320 23.78 17.83 1.82
CA ALA A 320 24.64 17.10 0.89
C ALA A 320 24.65 15.59 1.16
N LYS A 321 24.59 15.16 2.44
CA LYS A 321 24.43 13.75 2.81
C LYS A 321 23.15 13.14 2.24
N ASN A 322 22.03 13.87 2.28
CA ASN A 322 20.75 13.40 1.72
C ASN A 322 20.81 13.27 0.19
N VAL A 323 21.46 14.21 -0.49
CA VAL A 323 21.68 14.12 -1.95
C VAL A 323 22.61 12.95 -2.30
N ALA A 324 23.65 12.72 -1.49
CA ALA A 324 24.63 11.66 -1.73
C ALA A 324 24.07 10.24 -1.55
N GLN A 325 22.93 10.05 -0.85
CA GLN A 325 22.44 8.71 -0.50
C GLN A 325 22.20 7.83 -1.73
N ARG A 326 21.45 8.36 -2.72
CA ARG A 326 21.11 7.61 -3.94
C ARG A 326 22.36 7.21 -4.73
N PRO A 327 23.26 8.13 -5.15
CA PRO A 327 24.45 7.75 -5.89
C PRO A 327 25.40 6.87 -5.06
N ALA A 328 25.48 7.04 -3.74
CA ALA A 328 26.25 6.15 -2.86
C ALA A 328 25.75 4.70 -2.92
N LEU A 329 24.44 4.49 -2.78
CA LEU A 329 23.85 3.15 -2.84
C LEU A 329 23.99 2.52 -4.23
N VAL A 330 23.83 3.30 -5.31
CA VAL A 330 24.06 2.83 -6.68
C VAL A 330 25.54 2.44 -6.87
N SER A 331 26.47 3.28 -6.43
CA SER A 331 27.92 2.99 -6.51
C SER A 331 28.27 1.68 -5.81
N VAL A 332 27.73 1.45 -4.61
CA VAL A 332 27.93 0.18 -3.88
C VAL A 332 27.29 -1.00 -4.62
N ALA A 333 26.07 -0.85 -5.14
CA ALA A 333 25.42 -1.89 -5.92
C ALA A 333 26.25 -2.29 -7.16
N LEU A 334 26.79 -1.32 -7.89
CA LEU A 334 27.66 -1.54 -9.06
C LEU A 334 29.02 -2.13 -8.68
N LYS A 335 29.64 -1.64 -7.60
CA LYS A 335 30.90 -2.19 -7.05
C LYS A 335 30.75 -3.67 -6.70
N ARG A 336 29.57 -4.06 -6.22
CA ARG A 336 29.19 -5.44 -5.91
C ARG A 336 28.62 -6.22 -7.10
N LYS A 337 28.61 -5.62 -8.29
CA LYS A 337 28.18 -6.21 -9.56
C LYS A 337 26.72 -6.66 -9.57
N LEU A 338 25.84 -5.95 -8.84
CA LEU A 338 24.41 -6.26 -8.80
C LEU A 338 23.73 -5.99 -10.16
N ASP A 339 24.30 -5.15 -11.01
CA ASP A 339 23.91 -4.98 -12.42
C ASP A 339 23.99 -6.28 -13.25
N ARG A 340 24.74 -7.27 -12.77
CA ARG A 340 24.88 -8.58 -13.42
C ARG A 340 23.93 -9.63 -12.85
N ASP A 341 23.21 -9.32 -11.78
CA ASP A 341 22.25 -10.22 -11.17
C ASP A 341 21.11 -10.52 -12.17
N PRO A 342 20.77 -11.79 -12.44
CA PRO A 342 19.67 -12.13 -13.33
C PRO A 342 18.34 -11.46 -12.96
N ALA A 343 18.04 -11.32 -11.66
CA ALA A 343 16.81 -10.68 -11.20
C ALA A 343 16.79 -9.17 -11.48
N VAL A 344 17.96 -8.51 -11.46
CA VAL A 344 18.09 -7.10 -11.82
C VAL A 344 17.85 -6.91 -13.31
N LYS A 345 18.42 -7.78 -14.15
CA LYS A 345 18.19 -7.77 -15.60
C LYS A 345 16.71 -7.98 -15.94
N GLU A 346 16.09 -9.01 -15.35
CA GLU A 346 14.66 -9.30 -15.52
C GLU A 346 13.79 -8.08 -15.15
N ALA A 347 14.11 -7.39 -14.05
CA ALA A 347 13.39 -6.18 -13.64
C ALA A 347 13.58 -4.98 -14.58
N ILE A 348 14.78 -4.80 -15.13
CA ILE A 348 15.06 -3.75 -16.13
C ILE A 348 14.34 -4.07 -17.44
N ASP A 349 14.40 -5.31 -17.92
CA ASP A 349 13.72 -5.76 -19.13
C ASP A 349 12.20 -5.59 -19.00
N ALA A 350 11.64 -5.91 -17.82
CA ALA A 350 10.23 -5.67 -17.52
C ALA A 350 9.86 -4.17 -17.51
N TYR A 351 10.74 -3.30 -17.03
CA TYR A 351 10.55 -1.85 -17.10
C TYR A 351 10.52 -1.37 -18.56
N ILE A 352 11.51 -1.78 -19.37
CA ILE A 352 11.59 -1.40 -20.79
C ILE A 352 10.33 -1.88 -21.54
N ALA A 353 9.94 -3.14 -21.35
CA ALA A 353 8.72 -3.70 -21.93
C ALA A 353 7.48 -2.89 -21.53
N SER A 354 7.39 -2.48 -20.26
CA SER A 354 6.29 -1.63 -19.79
C SER A 354 6.28 -0.26 -20.48
N GLN A 355 7.43 0.39 -20.66
CA GLN A 355 7.49 1.69 -21.34
C GLN A 355 7.15 1.55 -22.83
N MET A 356 7.71 0.56 -23.52
CA MET A 356 7.37 0.27 -24.91
C MET A 356 5.87 0.05 -25.12
N ARG A 357 5.24 -0.78 -24.26
CA ARG A 357 3.80 -1.00 -24.27
C ARG A 357 3.04 0.31 -24.10
N ASN A 358 3.45 1.15 -23.15
CA ASN A 358 2.78 2.43 -22.89
C ASN A 358 2.92 3.39 -24.08
N SER A 359 4.10 3.49 -24.70
CA SER A 359 4.34 4.36 -25.86
C SER A 359 3.51 3.94 -27.06
N ILE A 360 3.52 2.66 -27.43
CA ILE A 360 2.70 2.20 -28.56
C ILE A 360 1.20 2.32 -28.26
N TYR A 361 0.78 2.09 -27.02
CA TYR A 361 -0.62 2.27 -26.62
C TYR A 361 -1.05 3.74 -26.71
N ALA A 362 -0.18 4.67 -26.33
CA ALA A 362 -0.43 6.10 -26.47
C ALA A 362 -0.64 6.47 -27.94
N GLU A 363 0.26 6.06 -28.83
CA GLU A 363 0.20 6.38 -30.27
C GLU A 363 -0.97 5.67 -30.99
N GLU A 364 -1.13 4.37 -30.78
CA GLU A 364 -2.06 3.56 -31.57
C GLU A 364 -3.48 3.54 -31.02
N VAL A 365 -3.66 3.93 -29.76
CA VAL A 365 -4.96 3.99 -29.10
C VAL A 365 -5.29 5.41 -28.67
N LEU A 366 -4.52 6.00 -27.76
CA LEU A 366 -4.93 7.27 -27.11
C LEU A 366 -4.93 8.47 -28.05
N GLU A 367 -3.92 8.61 -28.91
CA GLU A 367 -3.77 9.72 -29.85
C GLU A 367 -4.78 9.68 -31.00
N LYS A 368 -5.40 8.52 -31.26
CA LYS A 368 -6.47 8.38 -32.26
C LYS A 368 -7.85 8.76 -31.74
N ILE A 369 -8.00 9.01 -30.45
CA ILE A 369 -9.29 9.31 -29.84
C ILE A 369 -9.56 10.82 -29.86
N GLU A 370 -10.42 11.23 -30.79
CA GLU A 370 -10.91 12.59 -30.91
C GLU A 370 -12.40 12.64 -30.52
N ILE A 371 -12.72 13.22 -29.36
CA ILE A 371 -14.11 13.43 -28.94
C ILE A 371 -14.48 14.88 -29.27
N GLY A 372 -15.37 15.06 -30.24
CA GLY A 372 -15.81 16.37 -30.69
C GLY A 372 -16.83 17.01 -29.74
N ALA A 373 -16.80 18.33 -29.59
CA ALA A 373 -17.81 19.06 -28.81
C ALA A 373 -19.24 18.80 -29.31
N GLU A 374 -19.42 18.62 -30.63
CA GLU A 374 -20.71 18.28 -31.24
C GLU A 374 -21.20 16.88 -30.82
N GLU A 375 -20.30 15.91 -30.67
CA GLU A 375 -20.63 14.56 -30.23
C GLU A 375 -21.04 14.53 -28.75
N VAL A 376 -20.31 15.25 -27.90
CA VAL A 376 -20.64 15.42 -26.48
C VAL A 376 -22.03 16.06 -26.33
N ARG A 377 -22.32 17.06 -27.17
CA ARG A 377 -23.62 17.73 -27.21
C ARG A 377 -24.72 16.80 -27.69
N ALA A 378 -24.50 16.08 -28.79
CA ALA A 378 -25.46 15.12 -29.34
C ALA A 378 -25.80 14.05 -28.30
N TYR A 379 -24.81 13.51 -27.59
CA TYR A 379 -25.04 12.54 -26.52
C TYR A 379 -25.98 13.09 -25.44
N TYR A 380 -25.77 14.32 -24.99
CA TYR A 380 -26.64 14.97 -24.00
C TYR A 380 -28.08 15.11 -24.51
N ASP A 381 -28.25 15.55 -25.75
CA ASP A 381 -29.56 15.81 -26.36
C ASP A 381 -30.31 14.50 -26.69
N GLU A 382 -29.59 13.42 -27.01
CA GLU A 382 -30.14 12.09 -27.33
C GLU A 382 -30.46 11.24 -26.09
N HIS A 383 -29.86 11.54 -24.93
CA HIS A 383 -30.03 10.77 -23.68
C HIS A 383 -30.65 11.60 -22.54
N PRO A 384 -31.79 12.30 -22.75
CA PRO A 384 -32.36 13.23 -21.76
C PRO A 384 -32.71 12.55 -20.43
N ASP A 385 -33.07 11.27 -20.46
CA ASP A 385 -33.43 10.49 -19.28
C ASP A 385 -32.24 10.28 -18.32
N GLU A 386 -31.00 10.27 -18.81
CA GLU A 386 -29.80 10.14 -17.97
C GLU A 386 -29.49 11.40 -17.16
N PHE A 387 -29.98 12.56 -17.63
CA PHE A 387 -29.76 13.87 -17.03
C PHE A 387 -30.99 14.39 -16.29
N PHE A 388 -32.14 13.72 -16.43
CA PHE A 388 -33.36 14.06 -15.73
C PHE A 388 -33.28 13.64 -14.26
N VAL A 389 -33.38 14.62 -13.36
CA VAL A 389 -33.54 14.38 -11.94
C VAL A 389 -35.03 14.52 -11.60
N PRO A 390 -35.72 13.44 -11.21
CA PRO A 390 -37.14 13.50 -10.91
C PRO A 390 -37.39 14.30 -9.63
N GLU A 391 -38.62 14.81 -9.50
CA GLU A 391 -39.07 15.52 -8.30
C GLU A 391 -38.89 14.63 -7.06
N ARG A 392 -38.39 15.23 -5.98
CA ARG A 392 -38.23 14.57 -4.69
C ARG A 392 -38.96 15.36 -3.62
N ARG A 393 -39.73 14.66 -2.79
CA ARG A 393 -40.40 15.27 -1.63
C ARG A 393 -39.82 14.74 -0.35
N LYS A 394 -39.50 15.64 0.58
CA LYS A 394 -39.17 15.27 1.95
C LYS A 394 -40.48 15.01 2.69
N LEU A 395 -40.67 13.77 3.13
CA LEU A 395 -41.92 13.34 3.74
C LEU A 395 -41.73 12.96 5.20
N SER A 396 -42.76 13.25 6.00
CA SER A 396 -42.92 12.75 7.36
C SER A 396 -44.24 11.99 7.48
N ILE A 397 -44.23 10.90 8.24
CA ILE A 397 -45.37 9.99 8.38
C ILE A 397 -45.75 9.75 9.84
N ILE A 398 -47.04 9.54 10.06
CA ILE A 398 -47.60 8.90 11.23
C ILE A 398 -48.25 7.63 10.74
N LYS A 399 -47.82 6.46 11.22
CA LYS A 399 -48.42 5.17 10.89
C LYS A 399 -48.88 4.52 12.18
N THR A 400 -50.14 4.12 12.29
CA THR A 400 -50.64 3.37 13.45
C THR A 400 -51.63 2.30 13.03
N SER A 401 -51.67 1.21 13.77
CA SER A 401 -52.66 0.13 13.64
C SER A 401 -54.05 0.53 14.18
N SER A 402 -54.12 1.58 15.01
CA SER A 402 -55.35 2.02 15.69
C SER A 402 -56.07 3.15 14.93
N TYR A 403 -57.33 2.91 14.56
CA TYR A 403 -58.17 3.94 13.96
C TYR A 403 -58.41 5.12 14.93
N SER A 404 -58.59 4.83 16.22
CA SER A 404 -58.77 5.88 17.22
C SER A 404 -57.54 6.79 17.31
N ASP A 405 -56.35 6.20 17.27
CA ASP A 405 -55.09 6.95 17.43
C ASP A 405 -54.80 7.81 16.21
N VAL A 406 -55.07 7.33 15.00
CA VAL A 406 -54.91 8.16 13.80
C VAL A 406 -55.91 9.32 13.76
N GLN A 407 -57.14 9.13 14.24
CA GLN A 407 -58.13 10.22 14.35
C GLN A 407 -57.71 11.24 15.41
N GLN A 408 -57.20 10.79 16.56
CA GLN A 408 -56.68 11.68 17.59
C GLN A 408 -55.46 12.46 17.10
N ALA A 409 -54.51 11.78 16.43
CA ALA A 409 -53.37 12.42 15.79
C ALA A 409 -53.80 13.49 14.80
N PHE A 410 -54.76 13.18 13.91
CA PHE A 410 -55.30 14.15 12.95
C PHE A 410 -55.98 15.34 13.64
N SER A 411 -56.73 15.12 14.72
CA SER A 411 -57.35 16.20 15.51
C SER A 411 -56.30 17.13 16.15
N LEU A 412 -55.23 16.58 16.72
CA LEU A 412 -54.15 17.36 17.31
C LEU A 412 -53.41 18.20 16.26
N LEU A 413 -53.14 17.63 15.09
CA LEU A 413 -52.57 18.38 13.97
C LEU A 413 -53.48 19.53 13.52
N ARG A 414 -54.81 19.34 13.52
CA ARG A 414 -55.78 20.41 13.21
C ARG A 414 -55.81 21.52 14.26
N GLN A 415 -55.43 21.22 15.50
CA GLN A 415 -55.30 22.19 16.59
C GLN A 415 -53.95 22.94 16.56
N GLY A 416 -53.08 22.65 15.58
CA GLY A 416 -51.80 23.34 15.41
C GLY A 416 -50.63 22.69 16.15
N GLN A 417 -50.79 21.49 16.71
CA GLN A 417 -49.67 20.74 17.31
C GLN A 417 -48.59 20.42 16.26
N PRO A 418 -47.29 20.52 16.60
CA PRO A 418 -46.21 20.16 15.68
C PRO A 418 -46.28 18.70 15.23
N PHE A 419 -46.09 18.45 13.93
CA PHE A 419 -46.23 17.11 13.35
C PHE A 419 -45.25 16.11 13.98
N GLU A 420 -44.06 16.59 14.31
CA GLU A 420 -42.96 15.81 14.86
C GLU A 420 -43.30 15.27 16.26
N GLU A 421 -44.02 16.06 17.06
CA GLU A 421 -44.50 15.66 18.38
C GLU A 421 -45.63 14.65 18.29
N VAL A 422 -46.59 14.89 17.39
CA VAL A 422 -47.70 13.96 17.15
C VAL A 422 -47.17 12.64 16.60
N ALA A 423 -46.18 12.66 15.68
CA ALA A 423 -45.56 11.47 15.14
C ALA A 423 -44.81 10.66 16.20
N ARG A 424 -44.07 11.30 17.11
CA ARG A 424 -43.40 10.62 18.23
C ARG A 424 -44.39 9.92 19.16
N ARG A 425 -45.57 10.51 19.35
CA ARG A 425 -46.58 10.03 20.29
C ARG A 425 -47.47 8.95 19.72
N PHE A 426 -47.87 9.07 18.44
CA PHE A 426 -48.94 8.23 17.85
C PHE A 426 -48.47 7.29 16.74
N SER A 427 -47.21 7.36 16.30
CA SER A 427 -46.73 6.48 15.23
C SER A 427 -46.13 5.19 15.76
N ASP A 428 -46.70 4.06 15.34
CA ASP A 428 -46.19 2.71 15.54
C ASP A 428 -44.91 2.46 14.71
N HIS A 429 -44.64 3.27 13.68
CA HIS A 429 -43.40 3.19 12.90
C HIS A 429 -42.23 3.83 13.67
N GLN A 430 -41.67 3.06 14.62
CA GLN A 430 -40.66 3.49 15.58
C GLN A 430 -39.45 4.20 14.96
N GLN A 431 -38.96 3.72 13.81
CA GLN A 431 -37.77 4.30 13.16
C GLN A 431 -37.99 5.74 12.71
N SER A 432 -39.15 6.05 12.11
CA SER A 432 -39.47 7.42 11.70
C SER A 432 -39.97 8.25 12.88
N ALA A 433 -40.75 7.66 13.80
CA ALA A 433 -41.29 8.33 14.98
C ALA A 433 -40.18 9.02 15.81
N LYS A 434 -39.08 8.31 16.09
CA LYS A 434 -37.90 8.88 16.79
C LYS A 434 -37.31 10.11 16.08
N ARG A 435 -37.46 10.19 14.76
CA ARG A 435 -37.03 11.30 13.89
C ARG A 435 -38.17 12.27 13.56
N GLY A 436 -39.19 12.37 14.42
CA GLY A 436 -40.33 13.27 14.21
C GLY A 436 -41.22 12.86 13.03
N GLY A 437 -41.25 11.58 12.68
CA GLY A 437 -41.99 11.05 11.53
C GLY A 437 -41.22 11.07 10.21
N SER A 438 -40.05 11.72 10.13
CA SER A 438 -39.32 11.88 8.86
C SER A 438 -38.87 10.55 8.25
N ILE A 439 -39.24 10.33 6.99
CA ILE A 439 -38.69 9.29 6.12
C ILE A 439 -37.72 9.85 5.08
N GLY A 440 -37.46 11.16 5.10
CA GLY A 440 -36.50 11.81 4.20
C GLY A 440 -37.05 12.05 2.80
N PHE A 441 -36.16 12.32 1.84
CA PHE A 441 -36.55 12.56 0.44
C PHE A 441 -36.96 11.26 -0.27
N ARG A 442 -38.10 11.31 -0.95
CA ARG A 442 -38.68 10.22 -1.74
C ARG A 442 -38.99 10.72 -3.14
N LYS A 443 -38.75 9.88 -4.15
CA LYS A 443 -39.20 10.11 -5.52
C LYS A 443 -40.52 9.40 -5.77
N ALA A 444 -41.27 9.84 -6.77
CA ALA A 444 -42.46 9.12 -7.22
C ALA A 444 -42.07 7.67 -7.60
N GLY A 445 -42.93 6.71 -7.25
CA GLY A 445 -42.68 5.28 -7.50
C GLY A 445 -41.80 4.57 -6.46
N ASP A 446 -41.35 5.25 -5.40
CA ASP A 446 -40.62 4.58 -4.30
C ASP A 446 -41.51 3.55 -3.58
N VAL A 447 -41.12 2.28 -3.68
CA VAL A 447 -41.88 1.14 -3.15
C VAL A 447 -41.77 0.98 -1.63
N SER A 448 -40.75 1.56 -1.00
CA SER A 448 -40.47 1.38 0.43
C SER A 448 -41.54 2.01 1.33
N PHE A 449 -42.23 3.03 0.83
CA PHE A 449 -43.33 3.74 1.51
C PHE A 449 -44.47 4.05 0.55
N LYS A 450 -44.76 3.13 -0.38
CA LYS A 450 -45.62 3.33 -1.56
C LYS A 450 -46.86 4.20 -1.30
N THR A 451 -47.74 3.79 -0.38
CA THR A 451 -48.99 4.52 -0.10
C THR A 451 -48.75 5.92 0.47
N PHE A 452 -47.76 6.09 1.36
CA PHE A 452 -47.41 7.41 1.90
C PHE A 452 -46.82 8.32 0.83
N VAL A 453 -46.00 7.77 -0.08
CA VAL A 453 -45.43 8.51 -1.21
C VAL A 453 -46.54 8.94 -2.17
N GLU A 454 -47.45 8.04 -2.56
CA GLU A 454 -48.59 8.36 -3.43
C GLU A 454 -49.48 9.47 -2.86
N HIS A 455 -49.77 9.44 -1.56
CA HIS A 455 -50.51 10.50 -0.90
C HIS A 455 -49.68 11.79 -0.76
N GLY A 456 -48.39 11.69 -0.43
CA GLY A 456 -47.50 12.83 -0.24
C GLY A 456 -47.26 13.62 -1.53
N PHE A 457 -47.23 12.94 -2.69
CA PHE A 457 -47.09 13.59 -4.00
C PHE A 457 -48.35 14.36 -4.46
N ARG A 458 -49.49 14.22 -3.75
CA ARG A 458 -50.72 14.99 -4.01
C ARG A 458 -50.87 16.25 -3.14
N LEU A 459 -49.95 16.47 -2.20
CA LEU A 459 -50.03 17.57 -1.23
C LEU A 459 -49.11 18.75 -1.60
N ALA A 460 -49.41 19.96 -1.14
CA ALA A 460 -48.47 21.08 -1.22
C ALA A 460 -47.42 21.00 -0.10
N LYS A 461 -46.26 21.66 -0.28
CA LYS A 461 -45.25 21.83 0.78
C LYS A 461 -45.89 22.43 2.03
N GLY A 462 -45.59 21.87 3.20
CA GLY A 462 -46.13 22.26 4.50
C GLY A 462 -47.45 21.58 4.87
N ASN A 463 -48.17 20.99 3.91
CA ASN A 463 -49.45 20.35 4.18
C ASN A 463 -49.29 18.89 4.61
N TYR A 464 -50.27 18.41 5.37
CA TYR A 464 -50.46 17.01 5.70
C TYR A 464 -51.82 16.49 5.20
N SER A 465 -51.90 15.18 4.95
CA SER A 465 -53.11 14.53 4.46
C SER A 465 -54.17 14.38 5.55
N ARG A 466 -55.40 14.02 5.13
CA ARG A 466 -56.31 13.31 6.05
C ARG A 466 -55.74 11.93 6.39
N SER A 467 -56.31 11.26 7.40
CA SER A 467 -56.01 9.85 7.64
C SER A 467 -56.44 9.00 6.43
N PHE A 468 -55.61 8.05 6.01
CA PHE A 468 -55.90 7.09 4.95
C PHE A 468 -55.45 5.69 5.36
N GLU A 469 -55.97 4.67 4.68
CA GLU A 469 -55.58 3.28 4.93
C GLU A 469 -54.20 2.98 4.35
N VAL A 470 -53.40 2.23 5.10
CA VAL A 470 -52.07 1.74 4.69
C VAL A 470 -51.95 0.27 5.07
N PRO A 471 -51.00 -0.49 4.48
CA PRO A 471 -50.78 -1.86 4.90
C PRO A 471 -50.53 -1.98 6.41
N GLY A 472 -51.43 -2.69 7.09
CA GLY A 472 -51.39 -2.92 8.54
C GLY A 472 -51.95 -1.78 9.40
N GLY A 473 -52.73 -0.84 8.86
CA GLY A 473 -53.41 0.18 9.66
C GLY A 473 -53.75 1.45 8.90
N PHE A 474 -53.48 2.58 9.53
CA PHE A 474 -53.81 3.92 9.05
C PHE A 474 -52.59 4.84 9.07
N GLY A 475 -52.62 5.83 8.19
CA GLY A 475 -51.51 6.74 7.95
C GLY A 475 -51.92 8.20 7.79
N ILE A 476 -51.03 9.10 8.21
CA ILE A 476 -51.02 10.52 7.82
C ILE A 476 -49.64 10.82 7.24
N VAL A 477 -49.57 11.53 6.12
CA VAL A 477 -48.31 12.00 5.54
C VAL A 477 -48.27 13.52 5.51
N LYS A 478 -47.11 14.11 5.78
CA LYS A 478 -46.80 15.53 5.62
C LYS A 478 -45.70 15.70 4.58
N VAL A 479 -45.79 16.75 3.78
CA VAL A 479 -44.72 17.20 2.89
C VAL A 479 -43.94 18.29 3.60
N ASP A 480 -42.72 17.98 4.05
CA ASP A 480 -41.86 18.94 4.73
C ASP A 480 -41.15 19.85 3.72
N ASP A 481 -40.75 19.30 2.57
CA ASP A 481 -40.07 20.03 1.52
C ASP A 481 -40.29 19.40 0.14
N VAL A 482 -40.17 20.21 -0.92
CA VAL A 482 -40.30 19.78 -2.32
C VAL A 482 -39.07 20.25 -3.08
N GLN A 483 -38.32 19.31 -3.63
CA GLN A 483 -37.29 19.55 -4.63
C GLN A 483 -37.91 19.27 -6.00
N PRO A 484 -38.15 20.30 -6.83
CA PRO A 484 -38.77 20.11 -8.14
C PRO A 484 -37.90 19.23 -9.03
N ALA A 485 -38.53 18.59 -10.02
CA ALA A 485 -37.79 17.93 -11.07
C ALA A 485 -36.97 18.97 -11.84
N TYR A 486 -35.76 18.60 -12.24
CA TYR A 486 -34.93 19.43 -13.11
C TYR A 486 -34.08 18.54 -13.98
N THR A 487 -33.71 19.05 -15.14
CA THR A 487 -32.69 18.42 -15.98
C THR A 487 -31.36 19.06 -15.62
N LYS A 488 -30.33 18.24 -15.38
CA LYS A 488 -28.99 18.77 -15.16
C LYS A 488 -28.51 19.50 -16.40
N GLU A 489 -27.93 20.67 -16.25
CA GLU A 489 -27.47 21.49 -17.36
C GLU A 489 -26.25 20.86 -18.05
N PHE A 490 -26.17 21.03 -19.37
CA PHE A 490 -25.08 20.51 -20.20
C PHE A 490 -23.70 20.86 -19.65
N ASP A 491 -23.44 22.13 -19.35
CA ASP A 491 -22.15 22.62 -18.85
C ASP A 491 -21.67 21.89 -17.59
N SER A 492 -22.61 21.44 -16.74
CA SER A 492 -22.28 20.69 -15.52
C SER A 492 -21.92 19.23 -15.77
N GLU A 493 -22.37 18.68 -16.91
CA GLU A 493 -22.23 17.26 -17.26
C GLU A 493 -21.28 17.01 -18.44
N GLU A 494 -20.90 18.05 -19.19
CA GLU A 494 -20.03 18.01 -20.38
C GLU A 494 -18.77 17.17 -20.15
N ARG A 495 -17.95 17.51 -19.14
CA ARG A 495 -16.73 16.76 -18.82
C ARG A 495 -16.99 15.29 -18.46
N ARG A 496 -18.15 14.97 -17.90
CA ARG A 496 -18.51 13.59 -17.54
C ARG A 496 -18.87 12.80 -18.79
N ILE A 497 -19.63 13.42 -19.69
CA ILE A 497 -20.01 12.84 -20.98
C ILE A 497 -18.76 12.63 -21.83
N GLU A 498 -17.89 13.64 -21.96
CA GLU A 498 -16.64 13.54 -22.72
C GLU A 498 -15.78 12.37 -22.23
N ARG A 499 -15.58 12.22 -20.90
CA ARG A 499 -14.82 11.08 -20.34
C ARG A 499 -15.48 9.74 -20.63
N ARG A 500 -16.82 9.68 -20.67
CA ARG A 500 -17.56 8.46 -20.97
C ARG A 500 -17.36 8.06 -22.42
N LEU A 501 -17.60 8.99 -23.35
CA LEU A 501 -17.41 8.79 -24.79
C LEU A 501 -15.95 8.43 -25.09
N ARG A 502 -14.99 9.17 -24.52
CA ARG A 502 -13.56 8.85 -24.64
C ARG A 502 -13.23 7.42 -24.19
N GLY A 503 -13.79 6.97 -23.08
CA GLY A 503 -13.57 5.61 -22.58
C GLY A 503 -14.33 4.52 -23.34
N GLU A 504 -15.36 4.86 -24.10
CA GLU A 504 -16.04 3.96 -25.04
C GLU A 504 -15.20 3.83 -26.32
N GLU A 505 -14.81 4.96 -26.92
CA GLU A 505 -13.93 5.02 -28.09
C GLU A 505 -12.58 4.33 -27.82
N GLU A 506 -11.95 4.57 -26.67
CA GLU A 506 -10.70 3.91 -26.27
C GLU A 506 -10.82 2.39 -26.31
N LYS A 507 -11.95 1.83 -25.85
CA LYS A 507 -12.18 0.38 -25.87
C LYS A 507 -12.32 -0.13 -27.29
N GLU A 508 -13.02 0.59 -28.15
CA GLU A 508 -13.23 0.21 -29.55
C GLU A 508 -11.92 0.27 -30.35
N VAL A 509 -11.18 1.39 -30.26
CA VAL A 509 -9.88 1.57 -30.90
C VAL A 509 -8.88 0.52 -30.40
N LYS A 510 -8.80 0.30 -29.08
CA LYS A 510 -7.95 -0.75 -28.51
C LYS A 510 -8.31 -2.12 -29.06
N ALA A 511 -9.61 -2.49 -29.03
CA ALA A 511 -10.05 -3.80 -29.49
C ALA A 511 -9.71 -4.03 -30.96
N ALA A 512 -9.92 -3.02 -31.82
CA ALA A 512 -9.56 -3.08 -33.23
C ALA A 512 -8.04 -3.27 -33.43
N PHE A 513 -7.21 -2.53 -32.69
CA PHE A 513 -5.76 -2.65 -32.77
C PHE A 513 -5.26 -4.01 -32.29
N ILE A 514 -5.75 -4.51 -31.14
CA ILE A 514 -5.40 -5.84 -30.64
C ILE A 514 -5.81 -6.94 -31.64
N GLU A 515 -6.98 -6.82 -32.26
CA GLU A 515 -7.42 -7.77 -33.29
C GLU A 515 -6.54 -7.75 -34.54
N GLU A 516 -6.02 -6.58 -34.93
CA GLU A 516 -5.00 -6.47 -35.98
C GLU A 516 -3.71 -7.19 -35.56
N LEU A 517 -3.22 -6.95 -34.35
CA LEU A 517 -2.02 -7.59 -33.83
C LEU A 517 -2.17 -9.11 -33.73
N ARG A 518 -3.32 -9.62 -33.31
CA ARG A 518 -3.61 -11.08 -33.27
C ARG A 518 -3.57 -11.74 -34.64
N LYS A 519 -3.85 -11.00 -35.73
CA LYS A 519 -3.74 -11.49 -37.11
C LYS A 519 -2.30 -11.44 -37.61
N LYS A 520 -1.53 -10.43 -37.18
CA LYS A 520 -0.14 -10.19 -37.59
C LYS A 520 0.86 -11.07 -36.84
N ILE A 521 0.64 -11.29 -35.56
CA ILE A 521 1.58 -11.94 -34.63
C ILE A 521 1.02 -13.31 -34.23
N GLN A 522 1.83 -14.34 -34.42
CA GLN A 522 1.44 -15.71 -34.08
C GLN A 522 1.34 -15.88 -32.55
N VAL A 523 0.17 -16.36 -32.08
CA VAL A 523 -0.06 -16.71 -30.68
C VAL A 523 -0.26 -18.23 -30.56
N THR A 524 0.50 -18.87 -29.66
CA THR A 524 0.35 -20.30 -29.35
C THR A 524 0.21 -20.50 -27.85
N ILE A 525 -0.78 -21.29 -27.42
CA ILE A 525 -1.13 -21.50 -26.01
C ILE A 525 -1.03 -23.00 -25.71
N ASP A 526 -0.34 -23.37 -24.63
CA ASP A 526 -0.39 -24.74 -24.08
C ASP A 526 -1.62 -24.87 -23.17
N GLU A 527 -2.78 -25.19 -23.76
CA GLU A 527 -4.04 -25.36 -23.02
C GLU A 527 -3.97 -26.50 -21.98
N GLY A 528 -3.20 -27.55 -22.27
CA GLY A 528 -3.01 -28.67 -21.35
C GLY A 528 -2.25 -28.25 -20.09
N LEU A 529 -1.24 -27.39 -20.23
CA LEU A 529 -0.56 -26.77 -19.11
C LEU A 529 -1.48 -25.80 -18.37
N LEU A 530 -2.21 -24.93 -19.08
CA LEU A 530 -3.14 -23.96 -18.47
C LEU A 530 -4.15 -24.60 -17.50
N LEU A 531 -4.70 -25.75 -17.88
CA LEU A 531 -5.64 -26.51 -17.05
C LEU A 531 -5.03 -26.97 -15.72
N ARG A 532 -3.74 -27.29 -15.70
CA ARG A 532 -3.04 -27.86 -14.53
C ARG A 532 -2.42 -26.79 -13.64
N VAL A 533 -2.15 -25.60 -14.18
CA VAL A 533 -1.52 -24.50 -13.43
C VAL A 533 -2.37 -24.10 -12.22
N GLY A 534 -1.74 -24.03 -11.04
CA GLY A 534 -2.39 -23.63 -9.79
C GLY A 534 -3.19 -24.72 -9.08
N LYS A 535 -3.23 -25.96 -9.60
CA LYS A 535 -3.70 -27.13 -8.86
C LYS A 535 -2.55 -27.64 -7.99
N VAL A 536 -2.79 -27.84 -6.69
CA VAL A 536 -1.83 -28.52 -5.81
C VAL A 536 -1.76 -29.95 -6.30
N GLU A 537 -0.59 -30.42 -6.74
CA GLU A 537 -0.37 -31.87 -6.86
C GLU A 537 -0.48 -32.42 -5.44
N GLU A 538 -1.51 -33.22 -5.18
CA GLU A 538 -1.52 -34.09 -4.00
C GLU A 538 -0.28 -34.98 -4.13
N GLU A 539 0.74 -34.74 -3.30
CA GLU A 539 1.79 -35.74 -3.11
C GLU A 539 1.08 -37.06 -2.78
N PRO A 540 1.33 -38.15 -3.50
CA PRO A 540 0.76 -39.43 -3.13
C PRO A 540 1.21 -39.71 -1.70
N GLU A 541 0.24 -39.93 -0.79
CA GLU A 541 0.50 -40.35 0.58
C GLU A 541 1.46 -41.53 0.52
N GLY A 542 2.74 -41.26 0.78
CA GLY A 542 3.74 -42.29 0.92
C GLY A 542 3.31 -43.13 2.10
N GLU A 543 2.86 -44.35 1.83
CA GLU A 543 2.59 -45.38 2.83
C GLU A 543 3.79 -45.45 3.79
N SER A 544 3.63 -44.86 4.97
CA SER A 544 4.58 -45.01 6.07
C SER A 544 4.43 -46.42 6.63
N SER A 545 5.17 -47.34 6.00
CA SER A 545 5.71 -48.59 6.56
C SER A 545 6.50 -48.38 7.84
#